data_AF-A0A833Z1S0-F1
#
_entry.id   AF-A0A833Z1S0-F1
#
_cell.length_a   1.000
_cell.length_b   1.000
_cell.length_c   1.000
_cell.angle_alpha   90.00
_cell.angle_beta   90.00
_cell.angle_gamma   90.00
#
_symmetry.space_group_name_H-M   'P 1'
#
loop_
_entity.id
_entity.type
_entity.pdbx_description
1 polymer ?
#
loop_
_entity_poly.entity_id
_entity_poly.type
_entity_poly.pdbx_seq_one_letter_code
_entity_poly.pdbx_strand_id
1 'polypeptide(L)'
;MGIPVGKLCLYTACAGIRPDRCLPVCIDVGTDNPALLKDPFYMGLYQERDRSQRYDDLIDEFMKAITDRYGRNTLIQFEDFGNHNAFRFLRKYREKYCTFNDDIQGTAAVALSGLLAAQKVIGKSISEHKILFLGAGEAALGIANLIVLAMVESGISEEEAKKKIWMVDKFGLLFKGRKAKIESHQEPYAHLAPENLPDTFEDAVNVLKPSAIIGVAGAGRLFTPGVIKAMADINERPIIFALSNPTAKAECTAEEAYTLTQGRCLFASGSPFGPVQLSDGQLFTPGQGNNVYIFPGVALAVILCNTRHISDHVFLEAAKALTDQLTDEELAQGRLYPPLANIQKVSINIAIKVTEYLYTNKMAFRYPEPEDKAKYVQERLWRSEYDSMLPDVYEWPSSASPPPLAE
;
A
#
# COMPACT_ATOMS: atom_id res chain seq x y z
N MET A 1 11.91 -3.08 14.20
CA MET A 1 13.06 -3.54 13.39
C MET A 1 12.70 -4.67 12.42
N GLY A 2 12.02 -5.74 12.85
CA GLY A 2 11.68 -6.86 11.94
C GLY A 2 10.88 -6.45 10.69
N ILE A 3 9.99 -5.46 10.81
CA ILE A 3 9.19 -4.94 9.69
C ILE A 3 10.06 -4.25 8.62
N PRO A 4 10.89 -3.22 8.94
CA PRO A 4 11.84 -2.66 7.97
C PRO A 4 12.72 -3.72 7.28
N VAL A 5 13.21 -4.71 8.03
CA VAL A 5 14.00 -5.81 7.46
C VAL A 5 13.18 -6.63 6.46
N GLY A 6 11.99 -7.07 6.85
CA GLY A 6 11.10 -7.85 5.97
C GLY A 6 10.69 -7.10 4.71
N LYS A 7 10.37 -5.80 4.81
CA LYS A 7 10.05 -4.95 3.66
C LYS A 7 11.24 -4.84 2.70
N LEU A 8 12.46 -4.62 3.21
CA LEU A 8 13.65 -4.52 2.35
C LEU A 8 14.09 -5.86 1.74
N CYS A 9 13.79 -6.99 2.39
CA CYS A 9 13.89 -8.29 1.73
C CYS A 9 12.98 -8.36 0.49
N LEU A 10 11.76 -7.83 0.59
CA LEU A 10 10.78 -7.80 -0.50
C LEU A 10 11.11 -6.75 -1.57
N TYR A 11 11.78 -5.64 -1.22
CA TYR A 11 12.38 -4.73 -2.22
C TYR A 11 13.28 -5.51 -3.20
N THR A 12 14.10 -6.42 -2.65
CA THR A 12 15.01 -7.24 -3.46
C THR A 12 14.26 -8.37 -4.15
N ALA A 13 13.53 -9.20 -3.39
CA ALA A 13 12.89 -10.41 -3.91
C ALA A 13 11.82 -10.11 -4.96
N CYS A 14 11.06 -9.02 -4.79
CA CYS A 14 9.98 -8.66 -5.70
C CYS A 14 10.43 -7.72 -6.82
N ALA A 15 11.35 -6.78 -6.59
CA ALA A 15 11.72 -5.79 -7.61
C ALA A 15 13.18 -5.81 -8.04
N GLY A 16 14.01 -6.74 -7.53
CA GLY A 16 15.42 -6.79 -7.88
C GLY A 16 16.19 -5.53 -7.45
N ILE A 17 15.73 -4.82 -6.40
CA ILE A 17 16.51 -3.73 -5.84
C ILE A 17 17.73 -4.31 -5.14
N ARG A 18 18.89 -3.69 -5.36
CA ARG A 18 20.17 -4.12 -4.78
C ARG A 18 20.15 -4.14 -3.25
N PRO A 19 20.39 -5.29 -2.57
CA PRO A 19 20.41 -5.38 -1.11
C PRO A 19 21.41 -4.43 -0.45
N ASP A 20 22.59 -4.23 -1.06
CA ASP A 20 23.65 -3.35 -0.56
C ASP A 20 23.27 -1.85 -0.62
N ARG A 21 22.13 -1.53 -1.24
CA ARG A 21 21.56 -0.17 -1.33
C ARG A 21 20.31 0.01 -0.47
N CYS A 22 19.97 -0.98 0.34
CA CYS A 22 18.84 -0.96 1.25
C CYS A 22 19.32 -0.81 2.70
N LEU A 23 18.72 0.11 3.46
CA LEU A 23 19.09 0.37 4.85
C LEU A 23 17.87 0.28 5.78
N PRO A 24 17.70 -0.80 6.57
CA PRO A 24 16.64 -0.88 7.57
C PRO A 24 16.96 0.02 8.77
N VAL A 25 16.02 0.86 9.16
CA VAL A 25 16.17 1.78 10.29
C VAL A 25 15.02 1.60 11.28
N CYS A 26 15.34 1.66 12.58
CA CYS A 26 14.35 1.73 13.65
C CYS A 26 14.67 2.97 14.50
N ILE A 27 13.71 3.88 14.64
CA ILE A 27 13.82 5.03 15.54
C ILE A 27 13.24 4.62 16.88
N ASP A 28 14.09 4.34 17.86
CA ASP A 28 13.68 4.00 19.21
C ASP A 28 13.60 5.24 20.09
N VAL A 29 12.39 5.60 20.49
CA VAL A 29 12.08 6.74 21.38
C VAL A 29 11.39 6.26 22.67
N GLY A 30 11.51 4.97 22.97
CA GLY A 30 10.76 4.28 24.03
C GLY A 30 9.53 3.54 23.51
N THR A 31 8.83 2.90 24.43
CA THR A 31 7.62 2.12 24.16
C THR A 31 6.63 2.25 25.32
N ASP A 32 5.33 2.36 25.01
CA ASP A 32 4.28 2.36 26.04
C ASP A 32 3.72 0.95 26.28
N ASN A 33 4.37 -0.08 25.75
CA ASN A 33 3.95 -1.46 25.96
C ASN A 33 4.48 -1.95 27.32
N PRO A 34 3.61 -2.13 28.34
CA PRO A 34 4.06 -2.49 29.69
C PRO A 34 4.63 -3.91 29.78
N ALA A 35 4.32 -4.79 28.82
CA ALA A 35 4.93 -6.12 28.76
C ALA A 35 6.39 -6.03 28.32
N LEU A 36 6.69 -5.22 27.29
CA LEU A 36 8.05 -5.01 26.80
C LEU A 36 8.92 -4.27 27.82
N LEU A 37 8.36 -3.28 28.53
CA LEU A 37 9.08 -2.56 29.60
C LEU A 37 9.47 -3.46 30.79
N LYS A 38 8.91 -4.67 30.89
CA LYS A 38 9.22 -5.65 31.95
C LYS A 38 9.99 -6.86 31.42
N ASP A 39 10.15 -6.98 30.11
CA ASP A 39 10.77 -8.12 29.48
C ASP A 39 12.29 -7.96 29.49
N PRO A 40 13.06 -8.82 30.17
CA PRO A 40 14.52 -8.71 30.22
C PRO A 40 15.20 -8.94 28.86
N PHE A 41 14.48 -9.45 27.86
CA PHE A 41 14.97 -9.64 26.50
C PHE A 41 14.58 -8.49 25.56
N TYR A 42 13.88 -7.46 26.07
CA TYR A 42 13.55 -6.30 25.26
C TYR A 42 14.82 -5.55 24.82
N MET A 43 14.93 -5.33 23.51
CA MET A 43 16.13 -4.77 22.86
C MET A 43 16.14 -3.23 22.81
N GLY A 44 15.08 -2.58 23.28
CA GLY A 44 14.92 -1.12 23.17
C GLY A 44 15.12 -0.39 24.50
N LEU A 45 14.80 0.90 24.49
CA LEU A 45 14.85 1.77 25.65
C LEU A 45 13.73 1.44 26.65
N TYR A 46 14.09 1.20 27.91
CA TYR A 46 13.15 0.95 29.02
C TYR A 46 12.54 2.25 29.55
N GLN A 47 11.83 2.96 28.68
CA GLN A 47 11.07 4.17 29.00
C GLN A 47 9.82 4.25 28.14
N GLU A 48 8.83 5.02 28.60
CA GLU A 48 7.68 5.38 27.77
C GLU A 48 8.12 6.23 26.56
N ARG A 49 7.26 6.31 25.54
CA ARG A 49 7.56 7.05 24.32
C ARG A 49 7.70 8.55 24.61
N ASP A 50 8.82 9.12 24.21
CA ASP A 50 8.99 10.57 24.19
C ASP A 50 8.10 11.17 23.09
N ARG A 51 7.20 12.07 23.51
CA ARG A 51 6.26 12.81 22.64
C ARG A 51 6.49 14.32 22.71
N SER A 52 7.59 14.74 23.34
CA SER A 52 7.99 16.14 23.36
C SER A 52 8.55 16.56 21.99
N GLN A 53 8.91 17.83 21.88
CA GLN A 53 9.58 18.38 20.70
C GLN A 53 10.84 17.59 20.29
N ARG A 54 11.49 16.90 21.23
CA ARG A 54 12.68 16.07 20.96
C ARG A 54 12.40 14.96 19.94
N TYR A 55 11.19 14.41 19.92
CA TYR A 55 10.82 13.40 18.92
C TYR A 55 10.81 14.00 17.51
N ASP A 56 10.23 15.18 17.35
CA ASP A 56 10.21 15.91 16.09
C ASP A 56 11.61 16.29 15.62
N ASP A 57 12.42 16.81 16.55
CA ASP A 57 13.80 17.21 16.27
C ASP A 57 14.65 15.99 15.86
N LEU A 58 14.46 14.84 16.50
CA LEU A 58 15.13 13.59 16.14
C LEU A 58 14.77 13.14 14.72
N ILE A 59 13.50 13.21 14.34
CA ILE A 59 13.08 12.84 12.98
C ILE A 59 13.61 13.86 11.97
N ASP A 60 13.63 15.16 12.27
CA ASP A 60 14.24 16.17 11.42
C ASP A 60 15.75 15.92 11.22
N GLU A 61 16.45 15.60 12.30
CA GLU A 61 17.87 15.25 12.29
C GLU A 61 18.12 13.99 11.45
N PHE A 62 17.31 12.95 11.61
CA PHE A 62 17.38 11.73 10.81
C PHE A 62 17.21 12.02 9.31
N MET A 63 16.15 12.74 8.93
CA MET A 63 15.88 13.07 7.52
C MET A 63 17.04 13.87 6.91
N LYS A 64 17.61 14.80 7.67
CA LYS A 64 18.78 15.58 7.26
C LYS A 64 20.02 14.69 7.13
N ALA A 65 20.37 13.91 8.15
CA ALA A 65 21.59 13.10 8.17
C ALA A 65 21.62 12.06 7.04
N ILE A 66 20.50 11.39 6.78
CA ILE A 66 20.38 10.43 5.67
C ILE A 66 20.61 11.12 4.33
N THR A 67 19.99 12.29 4.12
CA THR A 67 20.08 12.99 2.82
C THR A 67 21.39 13.74 2.64
N ASP A 68 22.05 14.19 3.71
CA ASP A 68 23.39 14.77 3.70
C ASP A 68 24.44 13.71 3.30
N ARG A 69 24.30 12.47 3.79
CA ARG A 69 25.24 11.38 3.50
C ARG A 69 24.98 10.69 2.15
N TYR A 70 23.73 10.36 1.86
CA TYR A 70 23.37 9.47 0.73
C TYR A 70 22.77 10.23 -0.46
N GLY A 71 22.52 11.54 -0.32
CA GLY A 71 21.95 12.39 -1.35
C GLY A 71 20.47 12.67 -1.13
N ARG A 72 20.01 13.84 -1.59
CA ARG A 72 18.63 14.32 -1.37
C ARG A 72 17.55 13.48 -2.08
N ASN A 73 17.91 12.74 -3.12
CA ASN A 73 17.05 11.79 -3.82
C ASN A 73 17.02 10.39 -3.18
N THR A 74 17.61 10.21 -2.00
CA THR A 74 17.48 8.95 -1.24
C THR A 74 16.01 8.68 -0.94
N LEU A 75 15.51 7.52 -1.36
CA LEU A 75 14.16 7.08 -1.05
C LEU A 75 14.02 6.76 0.43
N ILE A 76 13.07 7.41 1.11
CA ILE A 76 12.74 7.17 2.51
C ILE A 76 11.29 6.72 2.61
N GLN A 77 11.08 5.43 2.89
CA GLN A 77 9.75 4.86 3.17
C GLN A 77 9.48 4.91 4.68
N PHE A 78 8.42 5.59 5.09
CA PHE A 78 7.87 5.50 6.45
C PHE A 78 6.95 4.29 6.55
N GLU A 79 7.07 3.54 7.65
CA GLU A 79 6.34 2.30 7.91
C GLU A 79 6.00 2.18 9.39
N ASP A 80 4.78 1.73 9.73
CA ASP A 80 4.30 1.43 11.08
C ASP A 80 4.46 2.59 12.09
N PHE A 81 4.27 3.82 11.63
CA PHE A 81 4.16 4.98 12.53
C PHE A 81 2.74 5.06 13.10
N GLY A 82 2.58 5.61 14.31
CA GLY A 82 1.22 5.87 14.83
C GLY A 82 0.50 6.95 14.00
N ASN A 83 -0.80 6.77 13.78
CA ASN A 83 -1.67 7.60 12.93
C ASN A 83 -1.35 9.11 12.88
N HIS A 84 -1.29 9.76 14.05
CA HIS A 84 -0.96 11.18 14.12
C HIS A 84 0.41 11.52 13.49
N ASN A 85 1.43 10.72 13.81
CA ASN A 85 2.80 10.90 13.33
C ASN A 85 2.93 10.55 11.84
N ALA A 86 2.26 9.50 11.37
CA ALA A 86 2.29 9.08 9.97
C ALA A 86 1.85 10.22 9.03
N PHE A 87 0.67 10.82 9.29
CA PHE A 87 0.16 11.91 8.46
C PHE A 87 1.00 13.17 8.53
N ARG A 88 1.39 13.60 9.74
CA ARG A 88 2.11 14.87 9.91
C ARG A 88 3.51 14.79 9.29
N PHE A 89 4.22 13.66 9.41
CA PHE A 89 5.53 13.48 8.80
C PHE A 89 5.44 13.36 7.29
N LEU A 90 4.47 12.60 6.77
CA LEU A 90 4.24 12.55 5.33
C LEU A 90 4.00 13.96 4.77
N ARG A 91 3.09 14.75 5.38
CA ARG A 91 2.82 16.12 4.96
C ARG A 91 4.06 17.02 5.06
N LYS A 92 4.81 16.93 6.17
CA LYS A 92 6.00 17.76 6.44
C LYS A 92 7.14 17.50 5.46
N TYR A 93 7.32 16.25 5.02
CA TYR A 93 8.52 15.83 4.30
C TYR A 93 8.32 15.55 2.80
N ARG A 94 7.09 15.26 2.34
CA ARG A 94 6.85 14.82 0.95
C ARG A 94 7.25 15.81 -0.14
N GLU A 95 7.28 17.11 0.17
CA GLU A 95 7.70 18.18 -0.76
C GLU A 95 9.16 18.62 -0.56
N LYS A 96 9.87 18.02 0.40
CA LYS A 96 11.26 18.35 0.75
C LYS A 96 12.23 17.21 0.44
N TYR A 97 11.77 15.97 0.56
CA TYR A 97 12.55 14.75 0.42
C TYR A 97 11.83 13.73 -0.47
N CYS A 98 12.58 12.77 -1.02
CA CYS A 98 12.01 11.65 -1.75
C CYS A 98 11.42 10.63 -0.78
N THR A 99 10.20 10.88 -0.31
CA THR A 99 9.57 10.07 0.74
C THR A 99 8.10 9.79 0.49
N PHE A 100 7.65 8.67 1.04
CA PHE A 100 6.24 8.26 1.09
C PHE A 100 6.00 7.44 2.36
N ASN A 101 4.74 7.21 2.70
CA ASN A 101 4.34 6.29 3.77
C ASN A 101 3.57 5.10 3.16
N ASP A 102 4.01 3.88 3.43
CA ASP A 102 3.45 2.68 2.79
C ASP A 102 2.07 2.30 3.35
N ASP A 103 1.83 2.56 4.63
CA ASP A 103 0.54 2.29 5.30
C ASP A 103 -0.58 3.18 4.76
N ILE A 104 -0.25 4.43 4.42
CA ILE A 104 -1.16 5.41 3.82
C ILE A 104 -1.22 5.20 2.30
N GLN A 105 -0.11 5.34 1.58
CA GLN A 105 -0.10 5.47 0.13
C GLN A 105 0.04 4.12 -0.60
N GLY A 106 0.84 3.20 -0.07
CA GLY A 106 0.97 1.85 -0.63
C GLY A 106 -0.31 1.03 -0.48
N THR A 107 -0.92 1.07 0.72
CA THR A 107 -2.22 0.46 0.97
C THR A 107 -3.32 1.08 0.12
N ALA A 108 -3.27 2.40 -0.10
CA ALA A 108 -4.20 3.08 -1.00
C ALA A 108 -4.15 2.52 -2.42
N ALA A 109 -2.95 2.38 -2.98
CA ALA A 109 -2.77 1.89 -4.34
C ALA A 109 -3.24 0.44 -4.51
N VAL A 110 -2.92 -0.46 -3.57
CA VAL A 110 -3.37 -1.85 -3.69
C VAL A 110 -4.89 -1.95 -3.53
N ALA A 111 -5.50 -1.26 -2.57
CA ALA A 111 -6.95 -1.30 -2.41
C ALA A 111 -7.68 -0.70 -3.63
N LEU A 112 -7.19 0.40 -4.18
CA LEU A 112 -7.74 0.96 -5.42
C LEU A 112 -7.58 -0.02 -6.59
N SER A 113 -6.45 -0.70 -6.71
CA SER A 113 -6.26 -1.73 -7.75
C SER A 113 -7.32 -2.83 -7.66
N GLY A 114 -7.62 -3.32 -6.45
CA GLY A 114 -8.70 -4.30 -6.26
C GLY A 114 -10.07 -3.76 -6.66
N LEU A 115 -10.35 -2.49 -6.40
CA LEU A 115 -11.61 -1.84 -6.82
C LEU A 115 -11.69 -1.68 -8.34
N LEU A 116 -10.59 -1.31 -9.00
CA LEU A 116 -10.51 -1.22 -10.46
C LEU A 116 -10.69 -2.61 -11.11
N ALA A 117 -10.12 -3.66 -10.52
CA ALA A 117 -10.35 -5.05 -10.93
C ALA A 117 -11.81 -5.45 -10.75
N ALA A 118 -12.42 -5.11 -9.60
CA ALA A 118 -13.83 -5.36 -9.34
C ALA A 118 -14.75 -4.63 -10.33
N GLN A 119 -14.40 -3.41 -10.73
CA GLN A 119 -15.10 -2.66 -11.78
C GLN A 119 -15.12 -3.42 -13.11
N LYS A 120 -14.03 -4.09 -13.51
CA LYS A 120 -14.00 -4.93 -14.73
C LYS A 120 -15.01 -6.07 -14.68
N VAL A 121 -15.26 -6.64 -13.49
CA VAL A 121 -16.22 -7.73 -13.29
C VAL A 121 -17.67 -7.24 -13.20
N ILE A 122 -17.90 -6.11 -12.52
CA ILE A 122 -19.25 -5.59 -12.29
C ILE A 122 -19.77 -4.79 -13.49
N GLY A 123 -18.87 -4.17 -14.27
CA GLY A 123 -19.24 -3.25 -15.36
C GLY A 123 -19.77 -1.89 -14.88
N LYS A 124 -19.53 -1.54 -13.61
CA LYS A 124 -19.88 -0.24 -13.02
C LYS A 124 -18.64 0.61 -12.83
N SER A 125 -18.74 1.90 -13.16
CA SER A 125 -17.65 2.86 -12.94
C SER A 125 -17.37 3.03 -11.44
N ILE A 126 -16.11 3.24 -11.06
CA ILE A 126 -15.72 3.57 -9.69
C ILE A 126 -16.56 4.72 -9.11
N SER A 127 -16.94 5.69 -9.96
CA SER A 127 -17.78 6.84 -9.62
C SER A 127 -19.23 6.48 -9.28
N GLU A 128 -19.70 5.28 -9.57
CA GLU A 128 -21.05 4.81 -9.23
C GLU A 128 -21.12 4.12 -7.86
N HIS A 129 -19.97 3.76 -7.29
CA HIS A 129 -19.90 3.05 -6.03
C HIS A 129 -20.13 3.97 -4.83
N LYS A 130 -20.83 3.44 -3.82
CA LYS A 130 -20.84 3.96 -2.45
C LYS A 130 -19.97 3.06 -1.59
N ILE A 131 -19.03 3.63 -0.87
CA ILE A 131 -17.96 2.91 -0.17
C ILE A 131 -18.06 3.22 1.33
N LEU A 132 -18.05 2.18 2.14
CA LEU A 132 -18.08 2.28 3.60
C LEU A 132 -16.83 1.63 4.19
N PHE A 133 -16.03 2.44 4.88
CA PHE A 133 -14.85 1.98 5.59
C PHE A 133 -15.19 1.58 7.03
N LEU A 134 -14.62 0.47 7.47
CA LEU A 134 -14.45 0.14 8.88
C LEU A 134 -13.02 0.49 9.28
N GLY A 135 -12.89 1.56 10.06
CA GLY A 135 -11.66 2.27 10.35
C GLY A 135 -11.66 3.67 9.71
N ALA A 136 -11.01 4.62 10.38
CA ALA A 136 -10.79 5.98 9.88
C ALA A 136 -9.34 6.44 10.13
N GLY A 137 -8.40 5.49 10.04
CA GLY A 137 -6.97 5.68 10.29
C GLY A 137 -6.16 5.87 9.00
N GLU A 138 -4.87 5.55 9.06
CA GLU A 138 -3.88 5.74 7.97
C GLU A 138 -4.34 5.14 6.64
N ALA A 139 -4.61 3.83 6.65
CA ALA A 139 -5.07 3.11 5.48
C ALA A 139 -6.41 3.65 4.97
N ALA A 140 -7.42 3.83 5.83
CA ALA A 140 -8.76 4.27 5.41
C ALA A 140 -8.71 5.61 4.64
N LEU A 141 -7.98 6.58 5.19
CA LEU A 141 -7.87 7.91 4.61
C LEU A 141 -6.98 7.94 3.37
N GLY A 142 -5.90 7.17 3.36
CA GLY A 142 -5.06 6.99 2.18
C GLY A 142 -5.85 6.41 1.02
N ILE A 143 -6.55 5.30 1.25
CA ILE A 143 -7.40 4.64 0.26
C ILE A 143 -8.50 5.59 -0.22
N ALA A 144 -9.21 6.26 0.70
CA ALA A 144 -10.27 7.20 0.34
C ALA A 144 -9.78 8.35 -0.55
N ASN A 145 -8.63 8.96 -0.21
CA ASN A 145 -8.06 10.04 -1.00
C ASN A 145 -7.69 9.56 -2.41
N LEU A 146 -7.14 8.35 -2.55
CA LEU A 146 -6.77 7.81 -3.85
C LEU A 146 -7.98 7.39 -4.69
N ILE A 147 -9.05 6.90 -4.05
CA ILE A 147 -10.34 6.66 -4.72
C ILE A 147 -10.93 7.98 -5.22
N VAL A 148 -10.91 9.03 -4.40
CA VAL A 148 -11.36 10.37 -4.82
C VAL A 148 -10.58 10.82 -6.05
N LEU A 149 -9.26 10.66 -6.05
CA LEU A 149 -8.42 11.00 -7.20
C LEU A 149 -8.82 10.21 -8.47
N ALA A 150 -9.08 8.91 -8.35
CA ALA A 150 -9.52 8.06 -9.46
C ALA A 150 -10.92 8.44 -9.98
N MET A 151 -11.85 8.78 -9.09
CA MET A 151 -13.19 9.26 -9.46
C MET A 151 -13.13 10.61 -10.18
N VAL A 152 -12.26 11.51 -9.73
CA VAL A 152 -12.02 12.82 -10.36
C VAL A 152 -11.42 12.64 -11.75
N GLU A 153 -10.44 11.75 -11.91
CA GLU A 153 -9.89 11.39 -13.23
C GLU A 153 -10.95 10.80 -14.16
N SER A 154 -11.96 10.12 -13.60
CA SER A 154 -13.12 9.60 -14.33
C SER A 154 -14.21 10.65 -14.63
N GLY A 155 -14.01 11.91 -14.23
CA GLY A 155 -14.81 13.06 -14.68
C GLY A 155 -15.84 13.61 -13.70
N ILE A 156 -15.91 13.13 -12.44
CA ILE A 156 -16.78 13.75 -11.42
C ILE A 156 -16.00 14.76 -10.57
N SER A 157 -16.70 15.67 -9.88
CA SER A 157 -16.02 16.62 -9.00
C SER A 157 -15.48 15.96 -7.72
N GLU A 158 -14.45 16.55 -7.13
CA GLU A 158 -13.87 16.07 -5.87
C GLU A 158 -14.93 16.02 -4.74
N GLU A 159 -15.82 17.00 -4.69
CA GLU A 159 -16.91 17.08 -3.72
C GLU A 159 -17.95 15.98 -3.93
N GLU A 160 -18.27 15.60 -5.17
CA GLU A 160 -19.15 14.47 -5.46
C GLU A 160 -18.49 13.12 -5.12
N ALA A 161 -17.19 12.99 -5.38
CA ALA A 161 -16.42 11.80 -5.04
C ALA A 161 -16.38 11.58 -3.51
N LYS A 162 -16.08 12.62 -2.73
CA LYS A 162 -16.06 12.53 -1.26
C LYS A 162 -17.40 12.11 -0.66
N LYS A 163 -18.53 12.59 -1.20
CA LYS A 163 -19.89 12.23 -0.75
C LYS A 163 -20.22 10.74 -0.89
N LYS A 164 -19.47 10.00 -1.72
CA LYS A 164 -19.65 8.56 -1.93
C LYS A 164 -18.91 7.70 -0.91
N ILE A 165 -18.06 8.30 -0.07
CA ILE A 165 -17.20 7.60 0.88
C ILE A 165 -17.64 7.90 2.30
N TRP A 166 -17.89 6.86 3.08
CA TRP A 166 -18.27 6.92 4.49
C TRP A 166 -17.27 6.14 5.33
N MET A 167 -17.10 6.52 6.60
CA MET A 167 -16.16 5.86 7.51
C MET A 167 -16.79 5.65 8.88
N VAL A 168 -16.48 4.51 9.50
CA VAL A 168 -16.87 4.17 10.87
C VAL A 168 -15.60 3.89 11.66
N ASP A 169 -15.35 4.65 12.73
CA ASP A 169 -14.24 4.37 13.64
C ASP A 169 -14.73 3.67 14.91
N LYS A 170 -13.83 3.52 15.89
CA LYS A 170 -14.16 2.89 17.19
C LYS A 170 -15.25 3.62 17.99
N PHE A 171 -15.63 4.83 17.59
CA PHE A 171 -16.70 5.63 18.21
C PHE A 171 -17.98 5.67 17.36
N GLY A 172 -18.04 4.94 16.25
CA GLY A 172 -19.18 4.90 15.33
C GLY A 172 -18.96 5.71 14.06
N LEU A 173 -20.05 6.02 13.36
CA LEU A 173 -20.03 6.71 12.07
C LEU A 173 -19.37 8.11 12.18
N LEU A 174 -18.56 8.47 11.18
CA LEU A 174 -18.08 9.84 11.01
C LEU A 174 -19.21 10.73 10.46
N PHE A 175 -19.67 11.69 11.25
CA PHE A 175 -20.62 12.70 10.81
C PHE A 175 -20.34 14.06 11.49
N LYS A 176 -20.79 15.16 10.85
CA LYS A 176 -20.62 16.52 11.36
C LYS A 176 -21.36 16.70 12.69
N GLY A 177 -20.64 17.20 13.70
CA GLY A 177 -21.21 17.44 15.02
C GLY A 177 -21.26 16.22 15.94
N ARG A 178 -20.66 15.07 15.56
CA ARG A 178 -20.51 13.94 16.48
C ARG A 178 -19.66 14.33 17.70
N LYS A 179 -19.90 13.69 18.85
CA LYS A 179 -19.18 13.98 20.12
C LYS A 179 -17.70 13.60 20.06
N ALA A 180 -17.38 12.50 19.39
CA ALA A 180 -16.01 12.04 19.24
C ALA A 180 -15.20 12.99 18.34
N LYS A 181 -13.94 13.22 18.68
CA LYS A 181 -13.04 14.10 17.92
C LYS A 181 -12.97 13.65 16.46
N ILE A 182 -13.05 14.61 15.55
CA ILE A 182 -12.75 14.44 14.13
C ILE A 182 -11.43 15.14 13.88
N GLU A 183 -10.46 14.42 13.33
CA GLU A 183 -9.19 15.03 12.95
C GLU A 183 -9.32 15.75 11.59
N SER A 184 -8.51 16.77 11.34
CA SER A 184 -8.59 17.57 10.11
C SER A 184 -8.55 16.74 8.81
N HIS A 185 -7.85 15.60 8.82
CA HIS A 185 -7.77 14.70 7.68
C HIS A 185 -9.04 13.83 7.51
N GLN A 186 -9.86 13.67 8.55
CA GLN A 186 -11.14 12.96 8.54
C GLN A 186 -12.32 13.87 8.13
N GLU A 187 -12.20 15.18 8.37
CA GLU A 187 -13.25 16.17 8.07
C GLU A 187 -13.85 16.08 6.66
N PRO A 188 -13.08 15.83 5.58
CA PRO A 188 -13.64 15.70 4.23
C PRO A 188 -14.65 14.55 4.07
N TYR A 189 -14.62 13.57 4.97
CA TYR A 189 -15.47 12.38 4.96
C TYR A 189 -16.53 12.37 6.07
N ALA A 190 -16.56 13.43 6.89
CA ALA A 190 -17.59 13.65 7.89
C ALA A 190 -18.79 14.36 7.25
N HIS A 191 -19.77 13.58 6.81
CA HIS A 191 -20.99 14.09 6.15
C HIS A 191 -22.04 14.54 7.17
N LEU A 192 -23.17 15.08 6.70
CA LEU A 192 -24.33 15.26 7.57
C LEU A 192 -24.83 13.90 8.07
N ALA A 193 -25.34 13.87 9.30
CA ALA A 193 -25.88 12.66 9.88
C ALA A 193 -27.01 12.09 9.00
N PRO A 194 -27.06 10.77 8.76
CA PRO A 194 -28.25 10.13 8.21
C PRO A 194 -29.43 10.29 9.18
N GLU A 195 -30.66 10.15 8.67
CA GLU A 195 -31.89 10.27 9.48
C GLU A 195 -31.88 9.32 10.68
N ASN A 196 -31.41 8.10 10.48
CA ASN A 196 -31.17 7.12 11.52
C ASN A 196 -29.67 6.95 11.72
N LEU A 197 -29.16 7.39 12.87
CA LEU A 197 -27.76 7.21 13.25
C LEU A 197 -27.50 5.73 13.56
N PRO A 198 -26.54 5.09 12.88
CA PRO A 198 -26.23 3.69 13.13
C PRO A 198 -25.41 3.51 14.41
N ASP A 199 -25.81 2.56 15.25
CA ASP A 199 -25.09 2.19 16.48
C ASP A 199 -23.97 1.18 16.20
N THR A 200 -24.19 0.28 15.24
CA THR A 200 -23.23 -0.76 14.84
C THR A 200 -22.78 -0.60 13.39
N PHE A 201 -21.72 -1.32 13.00
CA PHE A 201 -21.31 -1.37 11.60
C PHE A 201 -22.37 -2.04 10.71
N GLU A 202 -23.12 -3.01 11.24
CA GLU A 202 -24.24 -3.64 10.55
C GLU A 202 -25.37 -2.65 10.28
N ASP A 203 -25.72 -1.82 11.27
CA ASP A 203 -26.68 -0.73 11.08
C ASP A 203 -26.19 0.26 10.01
N ALA A 204 -24.90 0.60 10.03
CA ALA A 204 -24.32 1.50 9.04
C ALA A 204 -24.42 0.92 7.61
N VAL A 205 -24.19 -0.38 7.44
CA VAL A 205 -24.39 -1.08 6.16
C VAL A 205 -25.85 -1.01 5.74
N ASN A 206 -26.79 -1.31 6.63
CA ASN A 206 -28.23 -1.30 6.31
C ASN A 206 -28.78 0.10 5.97
N VAL A 207 -28.33 1.12 6.71
CA VAL A 207 -28.75 2.52 6.52
C VAL A 207 -28.12 3.11 5.25
N LEU A 208 -26.81 2.94 5.08
CA LEU A 208 -26.09 3.60 3.98
C LEU A 208 -26.17 2.81 2.67
N LYS A 209 -26.40 1.50 2.72
CA LYS A 209 -26.46 0.60 1.57
C LYS A 209 -25.22 0.75 0.66
N PRO A 210 -24.00 0.53 1.19
CA PRO A 210 -22.80 0.63 0.38
C PRO A 210 -22.72 -0.54 -0.61
N SER A 211 -22.07 -0.28 -1.74
CA SER A 211 -21.71 -1.32 -2.71
C SER A 211 -20.37 -1.99 -2.41
N ALA A 212 -19.53 -1.32 -1.62
CA ALA A 212 -18.23 -1.81 -1.20
C ALA A 212 -18.02 -1.53 0.30
N ILE A 213 -17.56 -2.54 1.04
CA ILE A 213 -17.06 -2.38 2.40
C ILE A 213 -15.56 -2.68 2.47
N ILE A 214 -14.81 -1.82 3.15
CA ILE A 214 -13.35 -1.92 3.26
C ILE A 214 -12.95 -1.86 4.74
N GLY A 215 -12.44 -2.98 5.25
CA GLY A 215 -11.99 -3.18 6.61
C GLY A 215 -10.50 -2.92 6.76
N VAL A 216 -10.15 -1.96 7.62
CA VAL A 216 -8.78 -1.50 7.90
C VAL A 216 -8.64 -1.06 9.36
N ALA A 217 -9.37 -1.70 10.28
CA ALA A 217 -9.43 -1.28 11.68
C ALA A 217 -8.40 -1.96 12.59
N GLY A 218 -7.77 -3.06 12.16
CA GLY A 218 -6.85 -3.86 12.97
C GLY A 218 -7.50 -4.49 14.20
N ALA A 219 -8.83 -4.64 14.20
CA ALA A 219 -9.63 -4.92 15.38
C ALA A 219 -10.27 -6.32 15.39
N GLY A 220 -9.99 -7.18 14.39
CA GLY A 220 -10.53 -8.54 14.32
C GLY A 220 -11.88 -8.60 13.62
N ARG A 221 -12.68 -9.61 13.97
CA ARG A 221 -13.86 -10.07 13.23
C ARG A 221 -15.08 -9.15 13.35
N LEU A 222 -15.01 -8.03 12.66
CA LEU A 222 -16.05 -7.00 12.66
C LEU A 222 -16.94 -7.03 11.41
N PHE A 223 -16.56 -7.76 10.36
CA PHE A 223 -17.49 -8.16 9.31
C PHE A 223 -18.19 -9.43 9.75
N THR A 224 -19.15 -9.26 10.65
CA THR A 224 -19.94 -10.35 11.21
C THR A 224 -20.75 -11.06 10.12
N PRO A 225 -21.29 -12.26 10.39
CA PRO A 225 -22.21 -12.89 9.46
C PRO A 225 -23.42 -12.03 9.08
N GLY A 226 -23.91 -11.18 10.01
CA GLY A 226 -24.99 -10.22 9.74
C GLY A 226 -24.56 -9.15 8.73
N VAL A 227 -23.38 -8.55 8.92
CA VAL A 227 -22.78 -7.59 7.97
C VAL A 227 -22.62 -8.19 6.57
N ILE A 228 -22.07 -9.40 6.46
CA ILE A 228 -21.80 -10.03 5.16
C ILE A 228 -23.12 -10.38 4.45
N LYS A 229 -24.11 -10.89 5.17
CA LYS A 229 -25.46 -11.15 4.62
C LYS A 229 -26.14 -9.86 4.18
N ALA A 230 -26.10 -8.80 4.99
CA ALA A 230 -26.64 -7.50 4.62
C ALA A 230 -26.03 -6.98 3.31
N MET A 231 -24.71 -7.08 3.15
CA MET A 231 -24.05 -6.72 1.89
C MET A 231 -24.55 -7.56 0.70
N ALA A 232 -24.77 -8.86 0.90
CA ALA A 232 -25.27 -9.78 -0.11
C ALA A 232 -26.75 -9.52 -0.47
N ASP A 233 -27.56 -9.07 0.48
CA ASP A 233 -28.98 -8.74 0.26
C ASP A 233 -29.13 -7.38 -0.44
N ILE A 234 -28.24 -6.43 -0.14
CA ILE A 234 -28.24 -5.08 -0.74
C ILE A 234 -27.69 -5.09 -2.17
N ASN A 235 -26.71 -5.95 -2.46
CA ASN A 235 -25.95 -5.91 -3.71
C ASN A 235 -25.90 -7.28 -4.38
N GLU A 236 -26.05 -7.30 -5.71
CA GLU A 236 -25.88 -8.51 -6.51
C GLU A 236 -24.44 -9.06 -6.42
N ARG A 237 -23.44 -8.18 -6.53
CA ARG A 237 -22.01 -8.51 -6.43
C ARG A 237 -21.33 -7.59 -5.40
N PRO A 238 -21.45 -7.85 -4.09
CA PRO A 238 -20.88 -6.98 -3.07
C PRO A 238 -19.34 -7.03 -3.09
N ILE A 239 -18.69 -5.89 -2.95
CA ILE A 239 -17.23 -5.83 -2.77
C ILE A 239 -16.93 -5.86 -1.26
N ILE A 240 -16.12 -6.82 -0.82
CA ILE A 240 -15.80 -7.04 0.60
C ILE A 240 -14.30 -7.17 0.78
N PHE A 241 -13.64 -6.12 1.27
CA PHE A 241 -12.20 -6.12 1.50
C PHE A 241 -11.88 -6.20 3.01
N ALA A 242 -11.21 -7.26 3.45
CA ALA A 242 -10.78 -7.47 4.84
C ALA A 242 -9.25 -7.30 4.96
N LEU A 243 -8.78 -6.05 4.95
CA LEU A 243 -7.37 -5.71 4.70
C LEU A 243 -6.51 -5.67 5.97
N SER A 244 -7.10 -5.80 7.16
CA SER A 244 -6.35 -5.80 8.41
C SER A 244 -5.39 -6.99 8.54
N ASN A 245 -4.18 -6.72 9.03
CA ASN A 245 -3.13 -7.71 9.26
C ASN A 245 -2.79 -7.82 10.76
N PRO A 246 -2.29 -8.98 11.25
CA PRO A 246 -2.22 -10.29 10.57
C PRO A 246 -3.61 -10.97 10.49
N THR A 247 -3.69 -12.24 10.08
CA THR A 247 -4.94 -13.02 9.91
C THR A 247 -5.89 -12.97 11.12
N ALA A 248 -5.37 -12.92 12.34
CA ALA A 248 -6.17 -12.80 13.57
C ALA A 248 -6.89 -11.46 13.71
N LYS A 249 -6.46 -10.44 12.95
CA LYS A 249 -7.03 -9.10 12.90
C LYS A 249 -7.89 -8.84 11.67
N ALA A 250 -7.93 -9.76 10.72
CA ALA A 250 -8.80 -9.67 9.55
C ALA A 250 -10.28 -9.60 9.95
N GLU A 251 -11.04 -8.78 9.22
CA GLU A 251 -12.46 -8.50 9.49
C GLU A 251 -13.38 -9.71 9.29
N CYS A 252 -13.04 -10.60 8.36
CA CYS A 252 -13.63 -11.92 8.14
C CYS A 252 -12.64 -12.82 7.40
N THR A 253 -12.95 -14.12 7.27
CA THR A 253 -12.24 -15.02 6.36
C THR A 253 -12.83 -14.99 4.94
N ALA A 254 -12.04 -15.47 3.98
CA ALA A 254 -12.54 -15.81 2.64
C ALA A 254 -13.70 -16.83 2.72
N GLU A 255 -13.59 -17.84 3.57
CA GLU A 255 -14.63 -18.87 3.78
C GLU A 255 -15.98 -18.24 4.19
N GLU A 256 -15.95 -17.33 5.18
CA GLU A 256 -17.13 -16.61 5.65
C GLU A 256 -17.71 -15.74 4.53
N ALA A 257 -16.86 -14.98 3.84
CA ALA A 257 -17.30 -14.08 2.77
C ALA A 257 -17.97 -14.84 1.61
N TYR A 258 -17.30 -15.84 1.03
CA TYR A 258 -17.85 -16.58 -0.11
C TYR A 258 -19.08 -17.40 0.28
N THR A 259 -19.05 -18.11 1.42
CA THR A 259 -20.19 -18.95 1.83
C THR A 259 -21.43 -18.13 2.12
N LEU A 260 -21.30 -17.03 2.88
CA LEU A 260 -22.45 -16.22 3.29
C LEU A 260 -23.01 -15.35 2.17
N THR A 261 -22.20 -15.07 1.13
CA THR A 261 -22.68 -14.38 -0.08
C THR A 261 -22.99 -15.33 -1.24
N GLN A 262 -22.93 -16.64 -1.02
CA GLN A 262 -23.21 -17.67 -2.04
C GLN A 262 -22.34 -17.48 -3.30
N GLY A 263 -21.05 -17.20 -3.10
CA GLY A 263 -20.07 -16.99 -4.17
C GLY A 263 -20.18 -15.66 -4.91
N ARG A 264 -21.14 -14.79 -4.55
CA ARG A 264 -21.38 -13.54 -5.29
C ARG A 264 -20.38 -12.42 -4.94
N CYS A 265 -19.78 -12.43 -3.75
CA CYS A 265 -18.88 -11.35 -3.35
C CYS A 265 -17.60 -11.31 -4.17
N LEU A 266 -17.06 -10.09 -4.31
CA LEU A 266 -15.69 -9.86 -4.76
C LEU A 266 -14.84 -9.60 -3.51
N PHE A 267 -14.10 -10.63 -3.10
CA PHE A 267 -13.37 -10.64 -1.84
C PHE A 267 -11.86 -10.45 -2.04
N ALA A 268 -11.27 -9.64 -1.16
CA ALA A 268 -9.83 -9.55 -0.99
C ALA A 268 -9.45 -9.38 0.48
N SER A 269 -8.26 -9.83 0.85
CA SER A 269 -7.75 -9.71 2.23
C SER A 269 -6.30 -9.24 2.28
N GLY A 270 -5.91 -8.62 3.40
CA GLY A 270 -4.52 -8.19 3.59
C GLY A 270 -3.57 -9.36 3.86
N SER A 271 -4.06 -10.33 4.63
CA SER A 271 -3.37 -11.60 4.94
C SER A 271 -3.85 -12.72 4.02
N PRO A 272 -3.02 -13.75 3.76
CA PRO A 272 -3.37 -14.81 2.82
C PRO A 272 -4.46 -15.73 3.38
N PHE A 273 -5.39 -16.12 2.51
CA PHE A 273 -6.34 -17.22 2.71
C PHE A 273 -6.25 -18.20 1.55
N GLY A 274 -6.49 -19.49 1.82
CA GLY A 274 -6.52 -20.51 0.79
C GLY A 274 -7.76 -20.40 -0.13
N PRO A 275 -7.80 -21.17 -1.23
CA PRO A 275 -8.99 -21.30 -2.06
C PRO A 275 -10.18 -21.84 -1.26
N VAL A 276 -11.39 -21.42 -1.64
CA VAL A 276 -12.65 -21.81 -1.01
C VAL A 276 -13.51 -22.54 -2.04
N GLN A 277 -13.89 -23.78 -1.73
CA GLN A 277 -14.80 -24.57 -2.56
C GLN A 277 -16.18 -24.57 -1.93
N LEU A 278 -17.17 -24.05 -2.66
CA LEU A 278 -18.57 -24.05 -2.22
C LEU A 278 -19.22 -25.42 -2.46
N SER A 279 -20.38 -25.63 -1.82
CA SER A 279 -21.15 -26.88 -1.90
C SER A 279 -21.68 -27.19 -3.30
N ASP A 280 -21.82 -26.18 -4.16
CA ASP A 280 -22.20 -26.32 -5.57
C ASP A 280 -21.01 -26.68 -6.50
N GLY A 281 -19.81 -26.83 -5.91
CA GLY A 281 -18.58 -27.20 -6.61
C GLY A 281 -17.75 -26.02 -7.12
N GLN A 282 -18.25 -24.78 -7.05
CA GLN A 282 -17.50 -23.60 -7.46
C GLN A 282 -16.27 -23.38 -6.57
N LEU A 283 -15.13 -23.06 -7.20
CA LEU A 283 -13.86 -22.80 -6.51
C LEU A 283 -13.47 -21.33 -6.67
N PHE A 284 -13.33 -20.62 -5.56
CA PHE A 284 -12.89 -19.23 -5.52
C PHE A 284 -11.48 -19.14 -4.96
N THR A 285 -10.60 -18.38 -5.62
CA THR A 285 -9.26 -18.11 -5.08
C THR A 285 -9.12 -16.64 -4.68
N PRO A 286 -9.21 -16.32 -3.37
CA PRO A 286 -9.17 -14.93 -2.91
C PRO A 286 -7.83 -14.26 -3.23
N GLY A 287 -7.90 -13.02 -3.71
CA GLY A 287 -6.71 -12.19 -3.91
C GLY A 287 -6.21 -11.56 -2.61
N GLN A 288 -4.91 -11.32 -2.52
CA GLN A 288 -4.30 -10.65 -1.36
C GLN A 288 -4.06 -9.16 -1.66
N GLY A 289 -4.90 -8.30 -1.10
CA GLY A 289 -4.80 -6.83 -1.21
C GLY A 289 -3.76 -6.26 -0.26
N ASN A 290 -2.49 -6.61 -0.44
CA ASN A 290 -1.37 -6.19 0.40
C ASN A 290 -0.41 -5.26 -0.37
N ASN A 291 0.12 -4.24 0.31
CA ASN A 291 1.01 -3.24 -0.30
C ASN A 291 2.33 -3.82 -0.87
N VAL A 292 2.65 -5.09 -0.59
CA VAL A 292 3.72 -5.84 -1.27
C VAL A 292 3.62 -5.84 -2.79
N TYR A 293 2.42 -5.68 -3.36
CA TYR A 293 2.27 -5.52 -4.81
C TYR A 293 2.73 -4.16 -5.34
N ILE A 294 2.87 -3.15 -4.47
CA ILE A 294 3.05 -1.75 -4.86
C ILE A 294 4.46 -1.26 -4.53
N PHE A 295 4.85 -1.30 -3.26
CA PHE A 295 6.09 -0.64 -2.83
C PHE A 295 7.34 -1.12 -3.58
N PRO A 296 7.51 -2.41 -3.96
CA PRO A 296 8.72 -2.84 -4.65
C PRO A 296 8.86 -2.16 -6.02
N GLY A 297 7.78 -2.19 -6.82
CA GLY A 297 7.77 -1.60 -8.17
C GLY A 297 7.89 -0.08 -8.15
N VAL A 298 7.17 0.59 -7.23
CA VAL A 298 7.25 2.04 -7.05
C VAL A 298 8.66 2.46 -6.61
N ALA A 299 9.24 1.77 -5.63
CA ALA A 299 10.59 2.05 -5.16
C ALA A 299 11.62 1.90 -6.27
N LEU A 300 11.54 0.83 -7.06
CA LEU A 300 12.44 0.59 -8.18
C LEU A 300 12.36 1.74 -9.19
N ALA A 301 11.16 2.13 -9.62
CA ALA A 301 10.97 3.23 -10.57
C ALA A 301 11.54 4.56 -10.04
N VAL A 302 11.22 4.90 -8.79
CA VAL A 302 11.68 6.13 -8.13
C VAL A 302 13.20 6.20 -8.05
N ILE A 303 13.85 5.09 -7.65
CA ILE A 303 15.31 4.98 -7.56
C ILE A 303 15.93 5.13 -8.96
N LEU A 304 15.45 4.35 -9.94
CA LEU A 304 16.04 4.33 -11.27
C LEU A 304 15.85 5.63 -12.05
N CYS A 305 14.81 6.41 -11.74
CA CYS A 305 14.50 7.70 -12.36
C CYS A 305 15.14 8.89 -11.63
N ASN A 306 15.84 8.69 -10.51
CA ASN A 306 16.30 9.76 -9.63
C ASN A 306 15.17 10.75 -9.27
N THR A 307 13.98 10.25 -9.01
CA THR A 307 12.81 11.06 -8.66
C THR A 307 13.07 11.80 -7.34
N ARG A 308 12.61 13.05 -7.23
CA ARG A 308 12.87 13.91 -6.08
C ARG A 308 11.75 13.90 -5.04
N HIS A 309 10.50 13.84 -5.50
CA HIS A 309 9.30 13.86 -4.67
C HIS A 309 8.25 12.92 -5.27
N ILE A 310 7.41 12.31 -4.43
CA ILE A 310 6.44 11.29 -4.85
C ILE A 310 5.02 11.86 -4.66
N SER A 311 4.33 12.12 -5.78
CA SER A 311 2.94 12.59 -5.77
C SER A 311 1.97 11.42 -5.58
N ASP A 312 0.74 11.71 -5.17
CA ASP A 312 -0.30 10.67 -5.03
C ASP A 312 -0.70 10.07 -6.40
N HIS A 313 -0.46 10.80 -7.49
CA HIS A 313 -0.66 10.28 -8.85
C HIS A 313 0.30 9.13 -9.21
N VAL A 314 1.48 9.06 -8.60
CA VAL A 314 2.38 7.90 -8.77
C VAL A 314 1.70 6.62 -8.26
N PHE A 315 0.99 6.71 -7.14
CA PHE A 315 0.27 5.58 -6.55
C PHE A 315 -1.01 5.24 -7.31
N LEU A 316 -1.68 6.25 -7.89
CA LEU A 316 -2.79 6.03 -8.81
C LEU A 316 -2.34 5.25 -10.05
N GLU A 317 -1.20 5.64 -10.64
CA GLU A 317 -0.64 4.95 -11.80
C GLU A 317 -0.18 3.52 -11.44
N ALA A 318 0.44 3.34 -10.28
CA ALA A 318 0.81 2.02 -9.79
C ALA A 318 -0.41 1.11 -9.60
N ALA A 319 -1.53 1.63 -9.11
CA ALA A 319 -2.78 0.88 -8.95
C ALA A 319 -3.36 0.42 -10.30
N LYS A 320 -3.33 1.28 -11.32
CA LYS A 320 -3.74 0.91 -12.69
C LYS A 320 -2.80 -0.14 -13.28
N ALA A 321 -1.48 0.09 -13.19
CA ALA A 321 -0.46 -0.82 -13.69
C ALA A 321 -0.52 -2.22 -13.02
N LEU A 322 -0.94 -2.31 -11.76
CA LEU A 322 -1.22 -3.59 -11.11
C LEU A 322 -2.47 -4.26 -11.69
N THR A 323 -3.56 -3.50 -11.83
CA THR A 323 -4.86 -3.99 -12.32
C THR A 323 -4.83 -4.43 -13.79
N ASP A 324 -3.99 -3.82 -14.61
CA ASP A 324 -3.87 -4.14 -16.03
C ASP A 324 -3.11 -5.43 -16.32
N GLN A 325 -2.52 -6.03 -15.28
CA GLN A 325 -1.83 -7.32 -15.38
C GLN A 325 -2.73 -8.52 -15.05
N LEU A 326 -3.97 -8.27 -14.62
CA LEU A 326 -4.97 -9.31 -14.46
C LEU A 326 -5.52 -9.77 -15.81
N THR A 327 -5.62 -11.07 -15.95
CA THR A 327 -6.29 -11.73 -17.08
C THR A 327 -7.77 -11.97 -16.79
N ASP A 328 -8.59 -12.11 -17.83
CA ASP A 328 -10.02 -12.42 -17.69
C ASP A 328 -10.22 -13.80 -17.02
N GLU A 329 -9.31 -14.76 -17.27
CA GLU A 329 -9.31 -16.07 -16.63
C GLU A 329 -9.06 -15.97 -15.12
N GLU A 330 -8.16 -15.10 -14.68
CA GLU A 330 -7.89 -14.87 -13.26
C GLU A 330 -9.06 -14.17 -12.56
N LEU A 331 -9.69 -13.18 -13.22
CA LEU A 331 -10.90 -12.54 -12.73
C LEU A 331 -12.05 -13.55 -12.58
N ALA A 332 -12.20 -14.46 -13.55
CA ALA A 332 -13.22 -15.52 -13.51
C ALA A 332 -13.01 -16.51 -12.34
N GLN A 333 -11.79 -16.66 -11.83
CA GLN A 333 -11.47 -17.45 -10.63
C GLN A 333 -11.76 -16.70 -9.31
N GLY A 334 -12.26 -15.46 -9.38
CA GLY A 334 -12.50 -14.60 -8.23
C GLY A 334 -11.27 -13.84 -7.74
N ARG A 335 -10.17 -13.81 -8.52
CA ARG A 335 -8.98 -13.04 -8.16
C ARG A 335 -9.21 -11.56 -8.48
N LEU A 336 -8.79 -10.69 -7.57
CA LEU A 336 -8.76 -9.23 -7.77
C LEU A 336 -7.34 -8.68 -7.91
N TYR A 337 -6.35 -9.57 -7.91
CA TYR A 337 -4.92 -9.25 -8.06
C TYR A 337 -4.22 -10.38 -8.82
N PRO A 338 -3.15 -10.08 -9.57
CA PRO A 338 -2.34 -11.12 -10.21
C PRO A 338 -1.84 -12.16 -9.18
N PRO A 339 -1.58 -13.41 -9.58
CA PRO A 339 -1.05 -14.44 -8.68
C PRO A 339 0.26 -14.02 -8.01
N LEU A 340 0.35 -14.26 -6.70
CA LEU A 340 1.54 -13.92 -5.91
C LEU A 340 2.83 -14.59 -6.43
N ALA A 341 2.70 -15.77 -7.04
CA ALA A 341 3.81 -16.47 -7.69
C ALA A 341 4.47 -15.63 -8.80
N ASN A 342 3.75 -14.68 -9.38
CA ASN A 342 4.22 -13.81 -10.45
C ASN A 342 4.66 -12.43 -9.94
N ILE A 343 4.74 -12.22 -8.62
CA ILE A 343 4.94 -10.87 -8.02
C ILE A 343 6.19 -10.16 -8.54
N GLN A 344 7.25 -10.90 -8.91
CA GLN A 344 8.46 -10.30 -9.45
C GLN A 344 8.19 -9.63 -10.80
N LYS A 345 7.56 -10.37 -11.72
CA LYS A 345 7.13 -9.84 -13.03
C LYS A 345 6.16 -8.68 -12.85
N VAL A 346 5.23 -8.80 -11.90
CA VAL A 346 4.25 -7.75 -11.58
C VAL A 346 4.93 -6.47 -11.13
N SER A 347 5.89 -6.57 -10.21
CA SER A 347 6.64 -5.42 -9.68
C SER A 347 7.49 -4.75 -10.75
N ILE A 348 8.14 -5.53 -11.62
CA ILE A 348 8.92 -5.01 -12.75
C ILE A 348 8.02 -4.24 -13.71
N ASN A 349 6.85 -4.78 -14.06
CA ASN A 349 5.90 -4.11 -14.95
C ASN A 349 5.33 -2.82 -14.34
N ILE A 350 5.04 -2.82 -13.03
CA ILE A 350 4.68 -1.59 -12.32
C ILE A 350 5.83 -0.57 -12.40
N ALA A 351 7.07 -1.01 -12.17
CA ALA A 351 8.22 -0.11 -12.24
C ALA A 351 8.41 0.49 -13.64
N ILE A 352 8.15 -0.27 -14.71
CA ILE A 352 8.20 0.21 -16.09
C ILE A 352 7.13 1.28 -16.31
N LYS A 353 5.87 1.00 -15.96
CA LYS A 353 4.76 1.95 -16.13
C LYS A 353 4.95 3.22 -15.32
N VAL A 354 5.38 3.09 -14.08
CA VAL A 354 5.69 4.24 -13.23
C VAL A 354 6.89 5.02 -13.76
N THR A 355 7.91 4.35 -14.33
CA THR A 355 9.04 5.03 -15.00
C THR A 355 8.56 5.85 -16.19
N GLU A 356 7.73 5.28 -17.07
CA GLU A 356 7.13 5.98 -18.21
C GLU A 356 6.33 7.22 -17.74
N TYR A 357 5.53 7.06 -16.70
CA TYR A 357 4.78 8.15 -16.08
C TYR A 357 5.69 9.26 -15.54
N LEU A 358 6.76 8.91 -14.82
CA LEU A 358 7.69 9.86 -14.23
C LEU A 358 8.43 10.69 -15.30
N TYR A 359 8.85 10.09 -16.41
CA TYR A 359 9.46 10.84 -17.53
C TYR A 359 8.45 11.74 -18.24
N THR A 360 7.25 11.22 -18.51
CA THR A 360 6.17 11.98 -19.17
C THR A 360 5.82 13.24 -18.37
N ASN A 361 5.72 13.11 -17.04
CA ASN A 361 5.33 14.18 -16.14
C ASN A 361 6.51 15.01 -15.60
N LYS A 362 7.71 14.88 -16.18
CA LYS A 362 8.91 15.65 -15.82
C LYS A 362 9.31 15.52 -14.34
N MET A 363 9.06 14.34 -13.78
CA MET A 363 9.43 13.96 -12.40
C MET A 363 10.72 13.12 -12.36
N ALA A 364 11.15 12.56 -13.49
CA ALA A 364 12.41 11.84 -13.64
C ALA A 364 13.58 12.79 -13.95
N PHE A 365 14.72 12.59 -13.27
CA PHE A 365 15.95 13.39 -13.42
C PHE A 365 17.18 12.54 -13.77
N ARG A 366 16.98 11.26 -14.08
CA ARG A 366 18.03 10.44 -14.66
C ARG A 366 18.22 10.84 -16.13
N TYR A 367 19.45 11.18 -16.50
CA TYR A 367 19.82 11.62 -17.85
C TYR A 367 21.03 10.81 -18.38
N PRO A 368 21.10 10.49 -19.68
CA PRO A 368 20.06 10.68 -20.70
C PRO A 368 18.78 9.88 -20.39
N GLU A 369 17.63 10.37 -20.86
CA GLU A 369 16.38 9.59 -20.80
C GLU A 369 16.58 8.32 -21.65
N PRO A 370 16.36 7.12 -21.11
CA PRO A 370 16.47 5.90 -21.88
C PRO A 370 15.37 5.85 -22.95
N GLU A 371 15.70 5.49 -24.19
CA GLU A 371 14.69 5.34 -25.25
C GLU A 371 13.71 4.21 -24.93
N ASP A 372 14.24 3.03 -24.57
CA ASP A 372 13.48 1.86 -24.14
C ASP A 372 13.48 1.75 -22.60
N LYS A 373 12.33 2.10 -22.02
CA LYS A 373 12.12 2.16 -20.55
C LYS A 373 12.06 0.75 -19.97
N ALA A 374 11.47 -0.20 -20.69
CA ALA A 374 11.35 -1.58 -20.26
C ALA A 374 12.72 -2.25 -20.16
N LYS A 375 13.51 -2.14 -21.24
CA LYS A 375 14.90 -2.63 -21.27
C LYS A 375 15.76 -1.95 -20.20
N TYR A 376 15.64 -0.63 -20.05
CA TYR A 376 16.37 0.13 -19.03
C TYR A 376 16.15 -0.39 -17.61
N VAL A 377 14.90 -0.69 -17.24
CA VAL A 377 14.56 -1.26 -15.93
C VAL A 377 15.13 -2.68 -15.80
N GLN A 378 14.90 -3.56 -16.78
CA GLN A 378 15.31 -4.96 -16.71
C GLN A 378 16.84 -5.16 -16.62
N GLU A 379 17.62 -4.30 -17.30
CA GLU A 379 19.09 -4.35 -17.25
C GLU A 379 19.69 -3.94 -15.90
N ARG A 380 18.90 -3.37 -14.99
CA ARG A 380 19.36 -2.82 -13.70
C ARG A 380 18.89 -3.61 -12.48
N LEU A 381 18.16 -4.69 -12.71
CA LEU A 381 17.73 -5.59 -11.66
C LEU A 381 18.94 -6.32 -11.08
N TRP A 382 19.05 -6.32 -9.76
CA TRP A 382 19.93 -7.24 -9.04
C TRP A 382 19.47 -8.68 -9.31
N ARG A 383 20.43 -9.59 -9.41
CA ARG A 383 20.17 -11.01 -9.64
C ARG A 383 20.83 -11.87 -8.59
N SER A 384 20.26 -13.05 -8.37
CA SER A 384 20.69 -13.98 -7.32
C SER A 384 21.85 -14.89 -7.74
N GLU A 385 22.17 -14.94 -9.03
CA GLU A 385 23.34 -15.66 -9.52
C GLU A 385 24.62 -15.07 -8.91
N TYR A 386 25.57 -15.94 -8.56
CA TYR A 386 26.86 -15.49 -8.06
C TYR A 386 27.64 -14.75 -9.15
N ASP A 387 28.13 -13.56 -8.81
CA ASP A 387 29.12 -12.84 -9.62
C ASP A 387 30.50 -13.51 -9.50
N SER A 388 31.30 -13.42 -10.57
CA SER A 388 32.71 -13.79 -10.50
C SER A 388 33.47 -12.82 -9.60
N MET A 389 34.20 -13.35 -8.62
CA MET A 389 35.12 -12.59 -7.76
C MET A 389 36.56 -12.63 -8.29
N LEU A 390 36.80 -13.27 -9.44
CA LEU A 390 38.12 -13.34 -10.04
C LEU A 390 38.47 -11.98 -10.68
N PRO A 391 39.72 -11.51 -10.54
CA PRO A 391 40.22 -10.41 -11.36
C PRO A 391 40.08 -10.73 -12.85
N ASP A 392 39.82 -9.71 -13.67
CA ASP A 392 39.83 -9.84 -15.12
C ASP A 392 41.28 -9.97 -15.61
N VAL A 393 41.72 -11.22 -15.84
CA VAL A 393 43.06 -11.55 -16.31
C VAL A 393 43.03 -11.71 -17.82
N TYR A 394 43.72 -10.82 -18.53
CA TYR A 394 43.87 -10.86 -19.98
C TYR A 394 45.33 -10.69 -20.40
N GLU A 395 45.69 -11.27 -21.53
CA GLU A 395 47.04 -11.16 -22.09
C GLU A 395 47.24 -9.83 -22.83
N TRP A 396 48.42 -9.24 -22.69
CA TRP A 396 48.85 -8.14 -23.53
C TRP A 396 49.38 -8.65 -24.87
N PRO A 397 49.27 -7.84 -25.95
CA PRO A 397 49.96 -8.14 -27.21
C PRO A 397 51.46 -8.32 -26.97
N SER A 398 52.06 -9.33 -27.59
CA SER A 398 53.50 -9.63 -27.48
C SER A 398 54.42 -8.49 -27.94
N SER A 399 53.88 -7.52 -28.68
CA SER A 399 54.56 -6.30 -29.12
C SER A 399 54.55 -5.17 -28.09
N ALA A 400 53.83 -5.30 -26.97
CA ALA A 400 53.78 -4.28 -25.92
C ALA A 400 55.05 -4.34 -25.05
N SER A 401 55.71 -3.20 -24.83
CA SER A 401 56.85 -3.11 -23.91
C SER A 401 56.38 -3.43 -22.48
N PRO A 402 57.14 -4.23 -21.71
CA PRO A 402 56.78 -4.51 -20.33
C PRO A 402 56.72 -3.21 -19.51
N PRO A 403 55.78 -3.08 -18.55
CA PRO A 403 55.74 -1.92 -17.68
C PRO A 403 57.07 -1.80 -16.90
N PRO A 404 57.56 -0.58 -16.63
CA PRO A 404 58.77 -0.39 -15.86
C PRO A 404 58.62 -1.06 -14.49
N LEU A 405 59.58 -1.92 -14.14
CA LEU A 405 59.66 -2.52 -12.81
C LEU A 405 59.78 -1.38 -11.79
N ALA A 406 58.87 -1.32 -10.81
CA ALA A 406 59.02 -0.42 -9.68
C ALA A 406 60.19 -0.91 -8.81
N GLU A 407 61.16 -0.03 -8.54
CA GLU A 407 62.31 -0.29 -7.64
C GLU A 407 61.88 -0.47 -6.18
#